data_AF-A0A7R8VZ54-F1
#
_entry.id   AF-A0A7R8VZ54-F1
#
_cell.length_a   1.000
_cell.length_b   1.000
_cell.length_c   1.000
_cell.angle_alpha   90.00
_cell.angle_beta   90.00
_cell.angle_gamma   90.00
#
_symmetry.space_group_name_H-M   'P 1'
#
loop_
_entity.id
_entity.type
_entity.pdbx_description
1 polymer ?
#
loop_
_entity_poly.entity_id
_entity_poly.type
_entity_poly.pdbx_seq_one_letter_code
_entity_poly.pdbx_strand_id
1 'polypeptide(L)'
;NILQEAMKIMGLPNWLHWVAWFLENFILLLFSVTLMVILMKVRWFRGSNLAVFTLTDSSVLFVFLVLYITVSICFCFMVSVFFTRANIAATVAGLGWFILYAPYLFMQFNYSGISTTSKMMACLFSNTAMSYGFQLLLMHEGIGKV
;
A
#
# COMPACT_ATOMS: atom_id res chain seq x y z
N ASN A 1 11.69 -22.41 -13.50
CA ASN A 1 11.26 -23.78 -13.89
C ASN A 1 12.08 -24.88 -13.24
N ILE A 2 13.42 -24.83 -13.22
CA ILE A 2 14.27 -25.86 -12.57
C ILE A 2 14.03 -25.96 -11.04
N LEU A 3 13.79 -24.83 -10.35
CA LEU A 3 13.50 -24.82 -8.91
C LEU A 3 12.14 -25.45 -8.56
N GLN A 4 11.12 -25.23 -9.40
CA GLN A 4 9.79 -25.83 -9.19
C GLN A 4 9.81 -27.35 -9.42
N GLU A 5 10.56 -27.83 -10.42
CA GLU A 5 10.73 -29.26 -10.65
C GLU A 5 11.55 -29.93 -9.55
N ALA A 6 12.64 -29.30 -9.08
CA ALA A 6 13.46 -29.80 -7.98
C ALA A 6 12.67 -29.96 -6.66
N MET A 7 11.76 -29.02 -6.35
CA MET A 7 10.92 -29.10 -5.15
C MET A 7 9.80 -30.14 -5.26
N LYS A 8 9.29 -30.38 -6.47
CA LYS A 8 8.30 -31.44 -6.74
C LYS A 8 8.88 -32.84 -6.50
N ILE A 9 10.17 -33.03 -6.79
CA ILE A 9 10.90 -34.28 -6.59
C ILE A 9 11.12 -34.59 -5.09
N MET A 10 11.13 -33.57 -4.21
CA MET A 10 11.23 -33.73 -2.75
C MET A 10 9.88 -33.95 -2.03
N GLY A 11 8.77 -34.07 -2.78
CA GLY A 11 7.42 -34.24 -2.21
C GLY A 11 6.85 -32.97 -1.57
N LEU A 12 7.49 -31.81 -1.74
CA LEU A 12 6.99 -30.54 -1.21
C LEU A 12 5.84 -30.03 -2.09
N PRO A 13 4.70 -29.65 -1.49
CA PRO A 13 3.55 -29.25 -2.27
C PRO A 13 3.77 -27.85 -2.87
N ASN A 14 3.37 -27.68 -4.13
CA ASN A 14 3.66 -26.48 -4.92
C ASN A 14 3.15 -25.18 -4.25
N TRP A 15 2.07 -25.26 -3.45
CA TRP A 15 1.53 -24.13 -2.70
C TRP A 15 2.49 -23.58 -1.63
N LEU A 16 3.35 -24.42 -1.06
CA LEU A 16 4.29 -23.98 -0.02
C LEU A 16 5.35 -23.03 -0.60
N HIS A 17 5.75 -23.25 -1.86
CA HIS A 17 6.64 -22.33 -2.57
C HIS A 17 5.98 -20.96 -2.79
N TRP A 18 4.71 -20.93 -3.16
CA TRP A 18 3.95 -19.67 -3.30
C TRP A 18 3.82 -18.93 -1.96
N VAL A 19 3.60 -19.66 -0.86
CA VAL A 19 3.52 -19.07 0.48
C VAL A 19 4.88 -18.56 0.95
N ALA A 20 5.98 -19.28 0.69
CA ALA A 20 7.33 -18.83 1.01
C ALA A 20 7.66 -17.52 0.26
N TRP A 21 7.38 -17.47 -1.04
CA TRP A 21 7.60 -16.28 -1.84
C TRP A 21 6.74 -15.09 -1.37
N PHE A 22 5.49 -15.35 -0.98
CA PHE A 22 4.62 -14.34 -0.37
C PHE A 22 5.19 -13.81 0.94
N LEU A 23 5.65 -14.69 1.83
CA LEU A 23 6.18 -14.31 3.13
C LEU A 23 7.48 -13.51 3.01
N GLU A 24 8.37 -13.89 2.10
CA GLU A 24 9.58 -13.12 1.79
C GLU A 24 9.24 -11.70 1.32
N ASN A 25 8.29 -11.56 0.39
CA ASN A 25 7.83 -10.24 -0.07
C ASN A 25 7.17 -9.42 1.05
N PHE A 26 6.39 -10.07 1.91
CA PHE A 26 5.76 -9.40 3.06
C PHE A 26 6.80 -8.85 4.04
N ILE A 27 7.82 -9.64 4.39
CA ILE A 27 8.90 -9.22 5.29
C ILE A 27 9.71 -8.06 4.68
N LEU A 28 10.04 -8.14 3.38
CA LEU A 28 10.74 -7.06 2.67
C LEU A 28 9.94 -5.74 2.68
N LEU A 29 8.64 -5.81 2.43
CA LEU A 29 7.76 -4.65 2.45
C LEU A 29 7.57 -4.09 3.87
N LEU A 30 7.51 -4.96 4.88
CA LEU A 30 7.42 -4.56 6.28
C LEU A 30 8.68 -3.78 6.71
N PHE A 31 9.86 -4.23 6.31
CA PHE A 31 11.10 -3.49 6.53
C PHE A 31 11.07 -2.11 5.84
N SER A 32 10.60 -2.05 4.59
CA SER A 32 10.43 -0.78 3.87
C SER A 32 9.47 0.18 4.59
N VAL A 33 8.33 -0.32 5.09
CA VAL A 33 7.37 0.49 5.87
C VAL A 33 7.98 1.01 7.16
N THR A 34 8.76 0.20 7.88
CA THR A 34 9.44 0.66 9.09
C THR A 34 10.39 1.82 8.77
N LEU A 35 11.16 1.73 7.67
CA LEU A 35 12.01 2.83 7.21
C LEU A 35 11.19 4.07 6.83
N MET A 36 10.07 3.92 6.12
CA MET A 36 9.20 5.04 5.76
C MET A 36 8.63 5.76 6.99
N VAL A 37 8.20 5.03 8.01
CA VAL A 37 7.72 5.60 9.28
C VAL A 37 8.84 6.34 10.01
N ILE A 38 10.06 5.76 10.03
CA ILE A 38 11.24 6.42 10.58
C ILE A 38 11.53 7.70 9.81
N LEU A 39 11.55 7.68 8.47
CA LEU A 39 11.77 8.87 7.65
C LEU A 39 10.71 9.96 7.88
N MET A 40 9.44 9.58 8.03
CA MET A 40 8.35 10.54 8.30
C MET A 40 8.41 11.16 9.71
N LYS A 41 8.93 10.42 10.70
CA LYS A 41 9.11 10.89 12.08
C LYS A 41 10.45 11.59 12.34
N VAL A 42 11.50 11.20 11.63
CA VAL A 42 12.84 11.73 11.83
C VAL A 42 12.90 13.16 11.30
N ARG A 43 13.25 14.08 12.20
CA ARG A 43 13.42 15.51 11.93
C ARG A 43 14.66 15.71 11.05
N TRP A 44 14.50 15.62 9.74
CA TRP A 44 15.62 15.79 8.80
C TRP A 44 15.98 17.27 8.60
N PHE A 45 15.01 18.19 8.67
CA PHE A 45 15.25 19.63 8.43
C PHE A 45 15.62 20.38 9.71
N ARG A 46 16.90 20.74 9.79
CA ARG A 46 17.57 21.43 10.91
C ARG A 46 17.25 22.94 10.98
N GLY A 47 16.05 23.36 10.62
CA GLY A 47 15.70 24.79 10.49
C GLY A 47 14.21 25.16 10.50
N SER A 48 13.30 24.19 10.44
CA SER A 48 11.86 24.45 10.63
C SER A 48 11.30 23.38 11.56
N ASN A 49 10.52 23.81 12.55
CA ASN A 49 10.01 22.97 13.62
C ASN A 49 8.80 22.13 13.15
N LEU A 50 8.93 21.49 11.99
CA LEU A 50 7.88 20.74 11.31
C LEU A 50 8.44 19.36 10.94
N ALA A 51 8.20 18.38 11.82
CA ALA A 51 8.10 17.00 11.34
C ALA A 51 6.87 16.92 10.42
N VAL A 52 6.90 16.06 9.40
CA VAL A 52 5.77 15.89 8.45
C VAL A 52 4.48 15.52 9.19
N PHE A 53 4.62 14.80 10.31
CA PHE A 53 3.58 14.59 11.32
C PHE A 53 4.13 14.90 12.72
N THR A 54 3.85 16.09 13.24
CA THR A 54 4.26 16.57 14.57
C THR A 54 3.34 16.12 15.70
N LEU A 55 2.03 16.05 15.47
CA LEU A 55 1.04 15.65 16.49
C LEU A 55 0.61 14.19 16.40
N THR A 56 0.74 13.54 15.24
CA THR A 56 0.18 12.20 15.03
C THR A 56 0.99 11.13 15.76
N ASP A 57 0.28 10.27 16.51
CA ASP A 57 0.86 9.11 17.17
C ASP A 57 1.55 8.18 16.16
N SER A 58 2.78 7.77 16.50
CA SER A 58 3.59 6.92 15.61
C SER A 58 2.95 5.56 15.35
N SER A 59 2.18 5.07 16.31
CA SER A 59 1.46 3.80 16.24
C SER A 59 0.36 3.84 15.18
N VAL A 60 -0.39 4.95 15.08
CA VAL A 60 -1.48 5.11 14.11
C VAL A 60 -0.93 5.10 12.68
N LEU A 61 0.16 5.85 12.44
CA LEU A 61 0.85 5.84 11.14
C LEU A 61 1.39 4.45 10.81
N PHE A 62 2.03 3.78 11.77
CA PHE A 62 2.58 2.44 11.55
C PHE A 62 1.49 1.42 11.20
N VAL A 63 0.40 1.37 11.96
CA VAL A 63 -0.73 0.48 11.70
C VAL A 63 -1.37 0.78 10.33
N PHE A 64 -1.52 2.06 9.98
CA PHE A 64 -2.07 2.47 8.69
C PHE A 64 -1.20 1.99 7.51
N LEU A 65 0.12 2.18 7.57
CA LEU A 65 1.02 1.71 6.51
C LEU A 65 1.12 0.18 6.45
N VAL A 66 1.04 -0.53 7.59
CA VAL A 66 1.01 -2.00 7.63
C VAL A 66 -0.26 -2.55 6.96
N LEU A 67 -1.41 -1.92 7.21
CA LEU A 67 -2.65 -2.27 6.53
C LEU A 67 -2.54 -2.03 5.02
N TYR A 68 -1.94 -0.91 4.61
CA TYR A 68 -1.72 -0.59 3.20
C TYR A 68 -0.86 -1.64 2.47
N ILE A 69 0.26 -2.07 3.05
CA ILE A 69 1.08 -3.12 2.41
C ILE A 69 0.34 -4.45 2.35
N THR A 70 -0.45 -4.79 3.37
CA THR A 70 -1.22 -6.04 3.40
C THR A 70 -2.25 -6.07 2.27
N VAL A 71 -3.03 -4.99 2.10
CA VAL A 71 -4.01 -4.88 1.00
C VAL A 71 -3.32 -4.86 -0.36
N SER A 72 -2.17 -4.20 -0.49
CA SER A 72 -1.41 -4.14 -1.74
C SER A 72 -0.89 -5.51 -2.16
N ILE A 73 -0.39 -6.33 -1.23
CA ILE A 73 0.05 -7.69 -1.53
C ILE A 73 -1.15 -8.57 -1.93
N CYS A 74 -2.29 -8.45 -1.25
CA CYS A 74 -3.53 -9.15 -1.64
C CYS A 74 -3.96 -8.78 -3.08
N PHE A 75 -3.85 -7.51 -3.45
CA PHE A 75 -4.12 -7.06 -4.82
C PHE A 75 -3.13 -7.64 -5.83
N CYS A 76 -1.82 -7.59 -5.53
CA CYS A 76 -0.80 -8.20 -6.38
C CYS A 76 -1.01 -9.71 -6.55
N PHE A 77 -1.41 -10.41 -5.48
CA PHE A 77 -1.72 -11.84 -5.53
C PHE A 77 -2.96 -12.11 -6.38
N MET A 78 -4.03 -11.33 -6.22
CA MET A 78 -5.22 -11.41 -7.05
C MET A 78 -4.87 -11.24 -8.54
N VAL A 79 -4.07 -10.24 -8.90
CA VAL A 79 -3.59 -10.04 -10.28
C VAL A 79 -2.75 -11.23 -10.75
N SER A 80 -1.86 -11.77 -9.90
CA SER A 80 -1.03 -12.93 -10.24
C SER A 80 -1.85 -14.21 -10.52
N VAL A 81 -3.02 -14.38 -9.91
CA VAL A 81 -3.89 -15.55 -10.17
C VAL A 81 -4.56 -15.46 -11.54
N PHE A 82 -4.90 -14.25 -12.02
CA PHE A 82 -5.52 -14.06 -13.33
C PHE A 82 -4.56 -14.21 -14.50
N PHE A 83 -3.25 -14.02 -14.28
CA PHE A 83 -2.25 -14.02 -15.36
C PHE A 83 -1.18 -15.08 -15.15
N THR A 84 -1.16 -16.09 -16.02
CA THR A 84 -0.12 -17.13 -16.08
C THR A 84 1.20 -16.65 -16.68
N ARG A 85 1.22 -15.49 -17.37
CA ARG A 85 2.43 -14.91 -17.97
C ARG A 85 2.92 -13.70 -17.18
N ALA A 86 4.12 -13.79 -16.62
CA ALA A 86 4.75 -12.74 -15.82
C ALA A 86 4.83 -11.37 -16.52
N ASN A 87 5.17 -11.33 -17.81
CA ASN A 87 5.28 -10.07 -18.56
C ASN A 87 3.93 -9.36 -18.72
N ILE A 88 2.84 -10.11 -18.89
CA ILE A 88 1.49 -9.55 -19.00
C ILE A 88 1.03 -9.09 -17.62
N ALA A 89 1.29 -9.88 -16.58
CA ALA A 89 1.00 -9.54 -15.20
C ALA A 89 1.67 -8.22 -14.77
N ALA A 90 2.93 -7.99 -15.15
CA ALA A 90 3.66 -6.76 -14.84
C ALA A 90 3.04 -5.53 -15.52
N THR A 91 2.73 -5.61 -16.81
CA THR A 91 2.08 -4.51 -17.55
C THR A 91 0.69 -4.21 -17.00
N VAL A 92 -0.10 -5.24 -16.68
CA VAL A 92 -1.44 -5.08 -16.11
C VAL A 92 -1.38 -4.54 -14.68
N ALA A 93 -0.42 -4.98 -13.86
CA ALA A 93 -0.21 -4.43 -12.53
C ALA A 93 0.17 -2.94 -12.60
N GLY A 94 1.03 -2.55 -13.54
CA GLY A 94 1.40 -1.15 -13.79
C GLY A 94 0.21 -0.30 -14.22
N LEU A 95 -0.54 -0.74 -15.24
CA LEU A 95 -1.77 -0.06 -15.69
C LEU A 95 -2.84 -0.02 -14.60
N GLY A 96 -2.98 -1.11 -13.85
CA GLY A 96 -3.82 -1.19 -12.66
C GLY A 96 -3.42 -0.13 -11.65
N TRP A 97 -2.14 0.03 -11.34
CA TRP A 97 -1.66 1.06 -10.41
C TRP A 97 -2.09 2.48 -10.81
N PHE A 98 -2.04 2.81 -12.10
CA PHE A 98 -2.54 4.09 -12.62
C PHE A 98 -4.07 4.21 -12.52
N ILE A 99 -4.82 3.17 -12.87
CA ILE A 99 -6.28 3.14 -12.76
C ILE A 99 -6.70 3.26 -11.28
N LEU A 100 -5.98 2.62 -10.37
CA LEU A 100 -6.20 2.66 -8.93
C LEU A 100 -5.94 4.05 -8.32
N TYR A 101 -5.21 4.93 -9.03
CA TYR A 101 -4.96 6.32 -8.63
C TYR A 101 -5.94 7.31 -9.27
N ALA A 102 -6.53 6.96 -10.42
CA ALA A 102 -7.52 7.79 -11.11
C ALA A 102 -8.73 8.21 -10.24
N PRO A 103 -9.38 7.33 -9.44
CA PRO A 103 -10.51 7.75 -8.63
C PRO A 103 -10.15 8.82 -7.59
N TYR A 104 -8.94 8.79 -7.01
CA TYR A 104 -8.42 9.86 -6.17
C TYR A 104 -8.34 11.21 -6.93
N LEU A 105 -7.82 11.19 -8.16
CA LEU A 105 -7.70 12.39 -9.00
C LEU A 105 -9.03 13.04 -9.36
N PHE A 106 -10.12 12.27 -9.48
CA PHE A 106 -11.45 12.81 -9.74
C PHE A 106 -12.13 13.31 -8.46
N MET A 107 -11.92 12.59 -7.36
CA MET A 107 -12.63 12.80 -6.11
C MET A 107 -12.03 13.97 -5.29
N GLN A 108 -10.77 14.38 -5.56
CA GLN A 108 -10.19 15.65 -5.07
C GLN A 108 -10.90 16.90 -5.60
N PHE A 109 -11.43 16.89 -6.83
CA PHE A 109 -12.07 18.05 -7.44
C PHE A 109 -13.51 18.28 -6.95
N ASN A 110 -14.16 17.24 -6.41
CA ASN A 110 -15.58 17.26 -6.01
C ASN A 110 -15.80 16.69 -4.60
N TYR A 111 -14.94 17.04 -3.64
CA TYR A 111 -14.97 16.47 -2.28
C TYR A 111 -16.31 16.62 -1.54
N SER A 112 -17.06 17.70 -1.83
CA SER A 112 -18.32 18.08 -1.17
C SER A 112 -19.58 17.44 -1.79
N GLY A 113 -19.54 16.99 -3.04
CA GLY A 113 -20.72 16.48 -3.77
C GLY A 113 -20.87 14.95 -3.77
N ILE A 114 -19.90 14.22 -3.22
CA ILE A 114 -19.76 12.78 -3.43
C ILE A 114 -20.24 11.98 -2.20
N SER A 115 -21.13 11.02 -2.43
CA SER A 115 -21.75 10.20 -1.36
C SER A 115 -20.73 9.35 -0.61
N THR A 116 -20.95 9.15 0.70
CA THR A 116 -20.07 8.36 1.57
C THR A 116 -19.83 6.94 1.03
N THR A 117 -20.83 6.34 0.38
CA THR A 117 -20.73 5.01 -0.24
C THR A 117 -19.71 4.98 -1.38
N SER A 118 -19.69 6.01 -2.23
CA SER A 118 -18.71 6.10 -3.31
C SER A 118 -17.29 6.38 -2.80
N LYS A 119 -17.14 7.12 -1.69
CA LYS A 119 -15.87 7.26 -0.96
C LYS A 119 -15.37 5.91 -0.44
N MET A 120 -16.26 5.10 0.16
CA MET A 120 -15.92 3.75 0.62
C MET A 120 -15.55 2.81 -0.53
N MET A 121 -16.26 2.89 -1.66
CA MET A 121 -15.94 2.10 -2.86
C MET A 121 -14.59 2.50 -3.48
N ALA A 122 -14.27 3.79 -3.49
CA ALA A 122 -12.96 4.28 -3.96
C ALA A 122 -11.82 3.81 -3.04
N CYS A 123 -12.07 3.66 -1.73
CA CYS A 123 -11.12 3.09 -0.77
C CYS A 123 -10.90 1.57 -0.91
N LEU A 124 -11.68 0.83 -1.72
CA LEU A 124 -11.29 -0.55 -2.07
C LEU A 124 -9.97 -0.59 -2.84
N PHE A 125 -9.65 0.48 -3.56
CA PHE A 125 -8.38 0.61 -4.25
C PHE A 125 -7.31 1.11 -3.28
N SER A 126 -6.36 0.24 -2.93
CA SER A 126 -5.28 0.48 -1.96
C SER A 126 -4.60 1.85 -2.13
N ASN A 127 -4.28 2.26 -3.35
CA ASN A 127 -3.61 3.55 -3.64
C ASN A 127 -4.49 4.77 -3.39
N THR A 128 -5.79 4.68 -3.70
CA THR A 128 -6.75 5.75 -3.41
C THR A 128 -7.01 5.85 -1.91
N ALA A 129 -7.14 4.72 -1.22
CA ALA A 129 -7.30 4.68 0.25
C ALA A 129 -6.09 5.29 0.98
N MET A 130 -4.87 4.97 0.54
CA MET A 130 -3.64 5.57 1.07
C MET A 130 -3.66 7.09 0.93
N SER A 131 -3.93 7.57 -0.29
CA SER A 131 -3.93 9.00 -0.61
C SER A 131 -4.99 9.77 0.21
N TYR A 132 -6.19 9.22 0.33
CA TYR A 132 -7.24 9.76 1.19
C TYR A 132 -6.87 9.75 2.67
N GLY A 133 -6.26 8.67 3.17
CA GLY A 133 -5.83 8.57 4.56
C GLY A 133 -4.77 9.62 4.91
N PHE A 134 -3.77 9.85 4.04
CA PHE A 134 -2.80 10.93 4.23
C PHE A 134 -3.45 12.32 4.19
N GLN A 135 -4.38 12.56 3.26
CA GLN A 135 -5.10 13.84 3.19
C GLN A 135 -5.92 14.11 4.46
N LEU A 136 -6.58 13.09 5.01
CA LEU A 136 -7.33 13.19 6.27
C LEU A 136 -6.40 13.45 7.46
N LEU A 137 -5.28 12.74 7.55
CA LEU A 137 -4.29 12.93 8.61
C LEU A 137 -3.72 14.35 8.59
N LEU A 138 -3.36 14.85 7.40
CA LEU A 138 -2.87 16.21 7.22
C LEU A 138 -3.94 17.26 7.55
N MET A 139 -5.20 17.03 7.20
CA MET A 139 -6.31 17.91 7.55
C MET A 139 -6.52 17.98 9.06
N HIS A 140 -6.46 16.85 9.77
CA HIS A 140 -6.61 16.82 11.22
C HIS A 140 -5.41 17.48 11.94
N GLU A 141 -4.19 17.29 11.42
CA GLU A 141 -3.02 17.99 11.96
C GLU A 141 -3.07 19.51 11.68
N GLY A 142 -3.61 19.92 10.53
CA GLY A 142 -3.82 21.32 10.18
C GLY A 142 -4.86 22.02 11.06
N ILE A 143 -5.93 21.31 11.45
CA ILE A 143 -6.98 21.82 12.36
C ILE A 143 -6.49 21.85 13.82
N GLY A 144 -5.57 20.96 14.22
CA GLY A 144 -4.95 20.97 15.54
C GLY A 144 -3.96 22.11 15.80
N LYS A 145 -3.74 23.01 14.82
CA LYS A 145 -2.91 24.22 14.92
C LYS A 145 -3.72 25.52 15.05
N VAL A 146 -5.04 25.45 15.27
CA VAL A 146 -5.89 26.63 15.49
C VAL A 146 -6.02 26.93 16.99
#